data_AF-A0A6S6M0C6-F1
#
_entry.id   AF-A0A6S6M0C6-F1
#
_cell.length_a   1.000
_cell.length_b   1.000
_cell.length_c   1.000
_cell.angle_alpha   90.00
_cell.angle_beta   90.00
_cell.angle_gamma   90.00
#
_symmetry.space_group_name_H-M   'P 1'
#
loop_
_entity.id
_entity.type
_entity.pdbx_description
1 polymer ?
#
loop_
_entity_poly.entity_id
_entity_poly.type
_entity_poly.pdbx_seq_one_letter_code
_entity_poly.pdbx_strand_id
1 'polypeptide(L)'
;MTTAKRNRQRGKENEKVLAKIMNGDRKGLLGGEDISAGPWSIEAKSRVKSTAHTFMSQAVRNCPNGKAPMVIIHLHNSRRDNDLVCVRLSDWREMYGNL
;
A
#
# COMPACT_ATOMS: atom_id res chain seq x y z
N MET A 1 -18.40 -21.22 1.92
CA MET A 1 -17.94 -20.06 2.75
C MET A 1 -18.62 -18.80 2.21
N THR A 2 -19.23 -17.95 3.05
CA THR A 2 -19.91 -16.73 2.54
C THR A 2 -18.93 -15.73 1.92
N THR A 3 -19.41 -14.88 1.01
CA THR A 3 -18.61 -13.80 0.39
C THR A 3 -17.96 -12.90 1.45
N ALA A 4 -18.70 -12.58 2.53
CA ALA A 4 -18.18 -11.81 3.65
C ALA A 4 -17.02 -12.52 4.37
N LYS A 5 -17.17 -13.82 4.68
CA LYS A 5 -16.12 -14.61 5.35
C LYS A 5 -14.87 -14.75 4.47
N ARG A 6 -15.03 -14.92 3.16
CA ARG A 6 -13.92 -14.93 2.19
C ARG A 6 -13.18 -13.59 2.13
N ASN A 7 -13.91 -12.48 2.04
CA ASN A 7 -13.32 -11.14 2.01
C ASN A 7 -12.56 -10.82 3.30
N ARG A 8 -13.12 -11.21 4.46
CA ARG A 8 -12.44 -11.08 5.76
C ARG A 8 -11.15 -11.90 5.80
N GLN A 9 -11.16 -13.13 5.30
CA GLN A 9 -9.96 -13.95 5.24
C GLN A 9 -8.88 -13.31 4.34
N ARG A 10 -9.26 -12.80 3.16
CA ARG A 10 -8.34 -12.09 2.26
C ARG A 10 -7.67 -10.89 2.94
N GLY A 11 -8.44 -10.11 3.72
CA GLY A 11 -7.89 -8.99 4.50
C GLY A 11 -6.85 -9.46 5.51
N LYS A 12 -7.19 -10.47 6.32
CA LYS A 12 -6.28 -11.03 7.33
C LYS A 12 -4.98 -11.57 6.73
N GLU A 13 -5.07 -12.28 5.60
CA GLU A 13 -3.86 -12.80 4.94
C GLU A 13 -3.01 -11.67 4.34
N ASN A 14 -3.64 -10.64 3.78
CA ASN A 14 -2.94 -9.45 3.31
C ASN A 14 -2.15 -8.75 4.43
N GLU A 15 -2.80 -8.54 5.58
CA GLU A 15 -2.16 -7.94 6.76
C GLU A 15 -0.96 -8.76 7.25
N LYS A 16 -1.10 -10.10 7.34
CA LYS A 16 -0.01 -10.98 7.77
C LYS A 16 1.20 -10.92 6.82
N VAL A 17 0.95 -10.95 5.52
CA VAL A 17 2.00 -10.91 4.50
C VAL A 17 2.71 -9.57 4.55
N LEU A 18 1.97 -8.46 4.61
CA LEU A 18 2.56 -7.12 4.69
C LEU A 18 3.34 -6.91 5.98
N ALA A 19 2.85 -7.37 7.13
CA ALA A 19 3.57 -7.29 8.40
C ALA A 19 4.95 -7.95 8.28
N LYS A 20 5.03 -9.14 7.68
CA LYS A 20 6.30 -9.82 7.43
C LYS A 20 7.20 -9.04 6.46
N ILE A 21 6.66 -8.51 5.37
CA ILE A 21 7.43 -7.76 4.36
C ILE A 21 8.01 -6.47 4.96
N MET A 22 7.24 -5.80 5.80
CA MET A 22 7.59 -4.51 6.40
C MET A 22 8.34 -4.65 7.73
N ASN A 23 8.63 -5.88 8.19
CA ASN A 23 9.20 -6.13 9.51
C ASN A 23 8.37 -5.47 10.65
N GLY A 24 7.04 -5.50 10.49
CA GLY A 24 6.09 -4.86 11.39
C GLY A 24 5.21 -5.83 12.16
N ASP A 25 4.49 -5.28 13.13
CA ASP A 25 3.55 -6.00 13.97
C ASP A 25 2.11 -5.81 13.50
N ARG A 26 1.43 -6.90 13.15
CA ARG A 26 -0.01 -6.88 12.87
C ARG A 26 -0.80 -6.72 14.17
N LYS A 27 -1.47 -5.59 14.37
CA LYS A 27 -2.23 -5.32 15.61
C LYS A 27 -3.64 -5.92 15.61
N GLY A 28 -4.25 -6.07 14.44
CA GLY A 28 -5.58 -6.67 14.29
C GLY A 28 -6.72 -5.77 14.78
N LEU A 29 -7.93 -6.36 14.92
CA LEU A 29 -9.20 -5.61 15.00
C LEU A 29 -9.33 -4.60 16.15
N LEU A 30 -8.59 -4.76 17.24
CA LEU A 30 -8.67 -3.90 18.42
C LEU A 30 -7.49 -2.91 18.51
N GLY A 31 -6.59 -2.93 17.53
CA GLY A 31 -5.29 -2.24 17.58
C GLY A 31 -5.27 -0.80 17.10
N GLY A 32 -6.37 -0.25 16.59
CA GLY A 32 -6.45 1.11 16.02
C GLY A 32 -5.78 1.28 14.65
N GLU A 33 -4.72 0.52 14.37
CA GLU A 33 -4.02 0.40 13.07
C GLU A 33 -3.97 -1.08 12.62
N ASP A 34 -3.76 -1.34 11.32
CA ASP A 34 -3.61 -2.72 10.83
C ASP A 34 -2.21 -3.28 11.15
N ILE A 35 -1.15 -2.53 10.82
CA ILE A 35 0.26 -2.91 10.99
C ILE A 35 1.06 -1.70 11.51
N SER A 36 1.86 -1.93 12.55
CA SER A 36 2.82 -0.97 13.08
C SER A 36 4.23 -1.35 12.63
N ALA A 37 4.97 -0.43 12.00
CA ALA A 37 6.33 -0.71 11.53
C ALA A 37 7.19 0.55 11.56
N GLY A 38 8.24 0.56 12.40
CA GLY A 38 9.08 1.74 12.60
C GLY A 38 8.24 2.99 12.94
N PRO A 39 8.39 4.11 12.20
CA PRO A 39 7.60 5.32 12.42
C PRO A 39 6.21 5.29 11.77
N TRP A 40 5.80 4.17 11.14
CA TRP A 40 4.61 4.11 10.30
C TRP A 40 3.46 3.35 10.96
N SER A 41 2.28 3.97 10.92
CA SER A 41 0.98 3.33 11.10
C SER A 41 0.40 2.96 9.74
N ILE A 42 0.35 1.67 9.41
CA ILE A 42 0.04 1.18 8.07
C ILE A 42 -1.39 0.63 8.02
N GLU A 43 -2.20 1.16 7.11
CA GLU A 43 -3.51 0.64 6.74
C GLU A 43 -3.40 -0.30 5.53
N ALA A 44 -3.85 -1.55 5.65
CA ALA A 44 -3.61 -2.60 4.68
C ALA A 44 -4.89 -2.97 3.90
N LYS A 45 -4.97 -2.58 2.62
CA LYS A 45 -6.12 -2.91 1.76
C LYS A 45 -5.77 -3.89 0.64
N SER A 46 -6.55 -4.98 0.55
CA SER A 46 -6.57 -5.87 -0.62
C SER A 46 -7.86 -5.69 -1.42
N ARG A 47 -7.73 -5.50 -2.74
CA ARG A 47 -8.84 -5.24 -3.68
C ARG A 47 -8.66 -6.08 -4.94
N VAL A 48 -9.79 -6.47 -5.54
CA VAL A 48 -9.81 -7.20 -6.83
C VAL A 48 -9.57 -6.25 -8.01
N LYS A 49 -9.96 -4.98 -7.87
CA LYS A 49 -9.75 -3.91 -8.84
C LYS A 49 -9.31 -2.64 -8.10
N SER A 50 -8.42 -1.87 -8.71
CA SER A 50 -7.86 -0.66 -8.10
C SER A 50 -7.41 0.33 -9.16
N THR A 51 -8.01 1.52 -9.19
CA THR A 51 -7.61 2.60 -10.11
C THR A 51 -6.16 3.03 -9.87
N ALA A 52 -5.69 3.03 -8.62
CA ALA A 52 -4.28 3.31 -8.30
C ALA A 52 -3.31 2.34 -9.01
N HIS A 53 -3.70 1.07 -9.22
CA HIS A 53 -2.88 0.11 -9.95
C HIS A 53 -2.87 0.43 -11.46
N THR A 54 -3.98 0.92 -12.01
CA THR A 54 -4.02 1.40 -13.41
C THR A 54 -3.09 2.59 -13.62
N PHE A 55 -3.11 3.56 -12.71
CA PHE A 55 -2.20 4.72 -12.76
C PHE A 55 -0.75 4.29 -12.63
N MET A 56 -0.44 3.38 -11.71
CA MET A 56 0.91 2.85 -11.54
C MET A 56 1.40 2.10 -12.79
N SER A 57 0.55 1.28 -13.43
CA SER A 57 0.91 0.61 -14.69
C SER A 57 1.26 1.61 -15.80
N GLN A 58 0.56 2.75 -15.88
CA GLN A 58 0.89 3.81 -16.80
C GLN A 58 2.22 4.49 -16.44
N ALA A 59 2.46 4.77 -15.14
CA ALA A 59 3.72 5.34 -14.67
C ALA A 59 4.91 4.42 -14.97
N VAL A 60 4.79 3.12 -14.73
CA VAL A 60 5.81 2.10 -15.06
C VAL A 60 6.11 2.10 -16.56
N ARG A 61 5.08 2.04 -17.41
CA ARG A 61 5.26 2.00 -18.87
C ARG A 61 5.97 3.24 -19.42
N ASN A 62 5.71 4.39 -18.83
CA ASN A 62 6.27 5.67 -19.27
C ASN A 62 7.59 6.02 -18.56
N CYS A 63 8.07 5.18 -17.63
CA CYS A 63 9.25 5.47 -16.84
C CYS A 63 10.52 5.26 -17.68
N PRO A 64 11.40 6.27 -17.81
CA PRO A 64 12.66 6.08 -18.50
C PRO A 64 13.60 5.17 -17.70
N ASN A 65 14.56 4.56 -18.39
CA ASN A 65 15.58 3.71 -17.77
C ASN A 65 16.33 4.46 -16.66
N GLY A 66 16.61 3.77 -15.56
CA GLY A 66 17.34 4.32 -14.42
C GLY A 66 16.51 5.19 -13.47
N LYS A 67 15.19 5.28 -13.65
CA LYS A 67 14.27 5.95 -12.70
C LYS A 67 13.29 4.96 -12.07
N ALA A 68 12.84 5.29 -10.86
CA ALA A 68 11.73 4.61 -10.21
C ALA A 68 10.39 5.29 -10.57
N PRO A 69 9.34 4.52 -10.91
CA PRO A 69 8.03 5.08 -11.20
C PRO A 69 7.34 5.57 -9.92
N MET A 70 6.63 6.69 -10.02
CA MET A 70 5.85 7.27 -8.93
C MET A 70 4.53 7.81 -9.48
N VAL A 71 3.47 7.66 -8.70
CA VAL A 71 2.17 8.28 -8.96
C VAL A 71 1.92 9.28 -7.84
N ILE A 72 1.51 10.50 -8.20
CA ILE A 72 0.99 11.50 -7.26
C ILE A 72 -0.47 11.74 -7.62
N ILE A 73 -1.37 11.50 -6.67
CA ILE A 73 -2.82 11.66 -6.86
C ILE A 73 -3.29 12.87 -6.06
N HIS A 74 -3.74 13.89 -6.78
CA HIS A 74 -4.35 15.09 -6.23
C HIS A 74 -5.88 14.98 -6.25
N LEU A 75 -6.52 15.41 -5.17
CA LEU A 75 -7.96 15.61 -5.14
C LEU A 75 -8.29 17.03 -5.62
N HIS A 76 -9.06 17.15 -6.70
CA HIS A 76 -9.39 18.45 -7.28
C HIS A 76 -9.99 19.41 -6.23
N ASN A 77 -9.50 20.66 -6.20
CA ASN A 77 -9.84 21.70 -5.22
C ASN A 77 -9.46 21.40 -3.77
N SER A 78 -8.60 20.42 -3.50
CA SER A 78 -8.00 20.22 -2.17
C SER A 78 -6.67 20.96 -2.01
N ARG A 79 -6.18 21.06 -0.77
CA ARG A 79 -4.79 21.45 -0.50
C ARG A 79 -3.84 20.35 -0.96
N ARG A 80 -2.68 20.74 -1.50
CA ARG A 80 -1.65 19.84 -2.04
C ARG A 80 -0.90 19.03 -0.99
N ASP A 81 -0.87 19.49 0.26
CA ASP A 81 -0.21 18.78 1.37
C ASP A 81 -0.80 17.38 1.63
N ASN A 82 -2.01 17.12 1.12
CA ASN A 82 -2.72 15.85 1.26
C ASN A 82 -2.71 15.00 -0.02
N ASP A 83 -1.91 15.36 -1.02
CA ASP A 83 -1.77 14.55 -2.23
C ASP A 83 -1.20 13.17 -1.86
N LEU A 84 -1.75 12.12 -2.45
CA LEU A 84 -1.28 10.76 -2.19
C LEU A 84 -0.07 10.46 -3.06
N VAL A 85 1.05 10.15 -2.42
CA VAL A 85 2.24 9.62 -3.09
C VAL A 85 2.17 8.10 -3.08
N CYS A 86 2.17 7.50 -4.27
CA CYS A 86 2.14 6.05 -4.45
C CYS A 86 3.39 5.60 -5.20
N VAL A 87 4.09 4.62 -4.62
CA VAL A 87 5.21 3.89 -5.23
C VAL A 87 4.91 2.40 -5.13
N ARG A 88 5.57 1.56 -5.95
CA ARG A 88 5.44 0.11 -5.76
C ARG A 88 6.13 -0.26 -4.45
N LEU A 89 5.57 -1.23 -3.74
CA LEU A 89 6.17 -1.74 -2.50
C LEU A 89 7.61 -2.26 -2.73
N SER A 90 7.88 -2.84 -3.91
CA SER A 90 9.23 -3.26 -4.29
C SER A 90 10.21 -2.09 -4.37
N ASP A 91 9.83 -1.01 -5.05
CA ASP A 91 10.66 0.17 -5.26
C ASP A 91 10.91 0.88 -3.92
N TRP A 92 9.88 0.94 -3.07
CA TRP A 92 10.00 1.49 -1.73
C TRP A 92 11.02 0.71 -0.90
N ARG A 93 10.97 -0.63 -0.92
CA ARG A 93 11.91 -1.48 -0.20
C ARG A 93 13.33 -1.40 -0.74
N GLU A 94 13.49 -1.20 -2.04
CA GLU A 94 14.81 -0.96 -2.63
C GLU A 94 15.41 0.36 -2.14
N MET A 95 14.59 1.41 -2.00
CA MET A 95 15.04 2.72 -1.52
C MET A 95 15.31 2.77 -0.01
N TYR A 96 14.47 2.12 0.81
CA TYR A 96 14.47 2.30 2.26
C TYR A 96 14.80 1.02 3.06
N GLY A 97 14.92 -0.13 2.40
CA GLY A 97 15.15 -1.42 3.07
C GLY A 97 13.90 -1.95 3.79
N ASN A 98 14.13 -2.65 4.91
CA ASN A 98 13.07 -3.05 5.83
C ASN A 98 13.01 -2.02 6.97
N LEU A 99 11.81 -1.80 7.52
CA LEU A 99 11.58 -0.89 8.66
C LEU A 99 12.06 -1.48 10.00
#